data_AF-A0A257P4R0-F1
#
_entry.id   AF-A0A257P4R0-F1
#
_cell.length_a   1.000
_cell.length_b   1.000
_cell.length_c   1.000
_cell.angle_alpha   90.00
_cell.angle_beta   90.00
_cell.angle_gamma   90.00
#
_symmetry.space_group_name_H-M   'P 1'
#
loop_
_entity.id
_entity.type
_entity.pdbx_description
1 polymer ?
#
loop_
_entity_poly.entity_id
_entity_poly.type
_entity_poly.pdbx_seq_one_letter_code
_entity_poly.pdbx_strand_id
1 'polypeptide(L)'
;MLGLIALLGYMAYASGIAKLPDLAPYFKQYGPQFAMPGLLLHYFPSWFVGVGFAAVAIGALVPAAIMSIAAANLFTRNIYKPYINPNCSTHKETEMAKLVSLLVKFGALLFIVFLPLTYAIQLQLLGGILILQTLPAIVSGIYTRWFDAKALLLGWAAGLVWGVWAASLSGFKASGYGLHIAGMVIPAYIGLYALVINFVVAIVATLVIGALGMANKQDATVAADYAG
;
A
#
# COMPACT_ATOMS: atom_id res chain seq x y z
N MET A 1 11.05 -11.15 -2.11
CA MET A 1 10.93 -10.35 -3.35
C MET A 1 11.49 -8.93 -3.22
N LEU A 2 11.06 -8.10 -2.27
CA LEU A 2 11.58 -6.72 -2.13
C LEU A 2 13.10 -6.65 -1.90
N GLY A 3 13.68 -7.58 -1.13
CA GLY A 3 15.14 -7.67 -0.95
C GLY A 3 15.91 -7.96 -2.25
N LEU A 4 15.37 -8.78 -3.15
CA LEU A 4 15.98 -9.04 -4.46
C LEU A 4 15.96 -7.80 -5.36
N ILE A 5 14.85 -7.03 -5.31
CA ILE A 5 14.73 -5.76 -6.04
C ILE A 5 15.72 -4.73 -5.49
N ALA A 6 15.90 -4.68 -4.17
CA ALA A 6 16.88 -3.81 -3.53
C ALA A 6 18.32 -4.18 -3.91
N LEU A 7 18.65 -5.48 -3.94
CA LEU A 7 19.96 -5.97 -4.41
C LEU A 7 20.21 -5.61 -5.88
N LEU A 8 19.17 -5.66 -6.71
CA LEU A 8 19.24 -5.30 -8.12
C LEU A 8 19.46 -3.78 -8.32
N GLY A 9 18.78 -2.96 -7.52
CA GLY A 9 19.05 -1.52 -7.44
C GLY A 9 20.48 -1.22 -6.96
N TYR A 10 20.98 -1.97 -5.99
CA TYR A 10 22.37 -1.87 -5.52
C TYR A 10 23.36 -2.28 -6.62
N MET A 11 23.05 -3.33 -7.39
CA MET A 11 23.86 -3.75 -8.54
C MET A 11 23.91 -2.67 -9.63
N ALA A 12 22.79 -2.00 -9.93
CA ALA A 12 22.75 -0.84 -10.83
C ALA A 12 23.59 0.34 -10.31
N TYR A 13 23.61 0.55 -9.00
CA TYR A 13 24.45 1.58 -8.38
C TYR A 13 25.94 1.22 -8.46
N ALA A 14 26.31 -0.01 -8.07
CA ALA A 14 27.69 -0.50 -8.02
C ALA A 14 28.33 -0.63 -9.42
N SER A 15 27.54 -0.99 -10.44
CA SER A 15 27.98 -1.07 -11.84
C SER A 15 28.23 0.29 -12.49
N GLY A 16 27.80 1.40 -11.87
CA GLY A 16 28.04 2.74 -12.38
C GLY A 16 27.29 3.06 -13.68
N ILE A 17 26.30 2.25 -14.08
CA ILE A 17 25.57 2.41 -15.35
C ILE A 17 24.88 3.78 -15.49
N ALA A 18 24.58 4.45 -14.38
CA ALA A 18 24.02 5.80 -14.36
C ALA A 18 24.98 6.88 -14.89
N LYS A 19 26.29 6.60 -14.93
CA LYS A 19 27.34 7.54 -15.41
C LYS A 19 27.75 7.29 -16.86
N LEU A 20 27.30 6.19 -17.48
CA LEU A 20 27.62 5.88 -18.86
C LEU A 20 26.94 6.89 -19.80
N PRO A 21 27.63 7.44 -20.82
CA PRO A 21 27.09 8.49 -21.67
C PRO A 21 25.82 8.06 -22.43
N ASP A 22 25.71 6.78 -22.80
CA ASP A 22 24.55 6.25 -23.54
C ASP A 22 23.30 6.09 -22.66
N LEU A 23 23.47 5.94 -21.33
CA LEU A 23 22.39 5.67 -20.37
C LEU A 23 22.10 6.85 -19.43
N ALA A 24 23.05 7.77 -19.26
CA ALA A 24 22.94 8.99 -18.47
C ALA A 24 21.69 9.84 -18.79
N PRO A 25 21.28 10.07 -20.05
CA PRO A 25 20.06 10.84 -20.32
C PRO A 25 18.80 10.14 -19.78
N TYR A 26 18.73 8.82 -19.87
CA TYR A 26 17.60 8.04 -19.35
C TYR A 26 17.57 8.03 -17.81
N PHE A 27 18.73 7.90 -17.15
CA PHE A 27 18.81 8.03 -15.70
C PHE A 27 18.45 9.44 -15.21
N LYS A 28 18.75 10.49 -15.98
CA LYS A 28 18.34 11.86 -15.66
C LYS A 28 16.82 12.06 -15.77
N GLN A 29 16.18 11.40 -16.74
CA GLN A 29 14.74 11.53 -16.98
C GLN A 29 13.89 10.66 -16.03
N TYR A 30 14.28 9.40 -15.84
CA TYR A 30 13.48 8.39 -15.13
C TYR A 30 14.03 8.06 -13.73
N GLY A 31 15.22 8.56 -13.38
CA GLY A 31 15.82 8.39 -12.06
C GLY A 31 16.03 6.91 -11.68
N PRO A 32 15.86 6.56 -10.40
CA PRO A 32 16.04 5.19 -9.91
C PRO A 32 15.12 4.15 -10.57
N GLN A 33 13.99 4.56 -11.17
CA GLN A 33 13.06 3.66 -11.85
C GLN A 33 13.68 3.01 -13.09
N PHE A 34 14.71 3.64 -13.68
CA PHE A 34 15.43 3.13 -14.84
C PHE A 34 16.55 2.14 -14.49
N ALA A 35 16.81 1.89 -13.20
CA ALA A 35 17.85 0.95 -12.78
C ALA A 35 17.69 -0.43 -13.44
N MET A 36 16.46 -0.97 -13.44
CA MET A 36 16.15 -2.27 -14.03
C MET A 36 16.28 -2.30 -15.57
N PRO A 37 15.63 -1.39 -16.32
CA PRO A 37 15.83 -1.29 -17.76
C PRO A 37 17.28 -1.04 -18.18
N GLY A 38 18.01 -0.19 -17.44
CA GLY A 38 19.41 0.12 -17.71
C GLY A 38 20.33 -1.08 -17.54
N LEU A 39 20.09 -1.92 -16.53
CA LEU A 39 20.81 -3.18 -16.35
C LEU A 39 20.57 -4.15 -17.49
N LEU A 40 19.32 -4.26 -17.97
CA LEU A 40 19.00 -5.10 -19.13
C LEU A 40 19.75 -4.62 -20.38
N LEU A 41 19.73 -3.32 -20.65
CA LEU A 41 20.41 -2.72 -21.80
C LEU A 41 21.93 -2.87 -21.75
N HIS A 42 22.52 -2.85 -20.56
CA HIS A 42 23.98 -2.88 -20.41
C HIS A 42 24.57 -4.30 -20.40
N TYR A 43 23.90 -5.26 -19.75
CA TYR A 43 24.47 -6.59 -19.52
C TYR A 43 23.98 -7.67 -20.49
N PHE A 44 22.93 -7.40 -21.27
CA PHE A 44 22.34 -8.40 -22.18
C PHE A 44 22.45 -8.01 -23.65
N PRO A 45 22.54 -9.00 -24.56
CA PRO A 45 22.52 -8.74 -25.99
C PRO A 45 21.14 -8.22 -26.45
N SER A 46 21.13 -7.43 -27.53
CA SER A 46 19.95 -6.73 -28.03
C SER A 46 18.72 -7.62 -28.28
N TRP A 47 18.91 -8.83 -28.79
CA TRP A 47 17.83 -9.79 -29.00
C TRP A 47 17.15 -10.21 -27.68
N PHE A 48 17.92 -10.33 -26.61
CA PHE A 48 17.41 -10.74 -25.29
C PHE A 48 16.76 -9.57 -24.55
N VAL A 49 17.26 -8.35 -24.74
CA VAL A 49 16.65 -7.13 -24.17
C VAL A 49 15.17 -7.02 -24.56
N GLY A 50 14.83 -7.30 -25.83
CA GLY A 50 13.45 -7.30 -26.30
C GLY A 50 12.57 -8.31 -25.55
N VAL A 51 13.09 -9.52 -25.32
CA VAL A 51 12.41 -10.57 -24.55
C VAL A 51 12.25 -10.14 -23.07
N GLY A 52 13.30 -9.56 -22.48
CA GLY A 52 13.29 -9.05 -21.11
C GLY A 52 12.24 -7.94 -20.90
N PHE A 53 12.15 -6.99 -21.83
CA PHE A 53 11.13 -5.94 -21.77
C PHE A 53 9.72 -6.47 -21.99
N ALA A 54 9.52 -7.46 -22.88
CA ALA A 54 8.23 -8.12 -23.03
C ALA A 54 7.80 -8.82 -21.73
N ALA A 55 8.73 -9.51 -21.05
CA ALA A 55 8.46 -10.16 -19.77
C ALA A 55 8.09 -9.14 -18.67
N VAL A 56 8.78 -7.99 -18.61
CA VAL A 56 8.43 -6.90 -17.68
C VAL A 56 7.04 -6.35 -17.98
N ALA A 57 6.71 -6.13 -19.25
CA ALA A 57 5.39 -5.63 -19.65
C ALA A 57 4.27 -6.59 -19.25
N ILE A 58 4.42 -7.89 -19.54
CA ILE A 58 3.45 -8.92 -19.12
C ILE A 58 3.37 -8.99 -17.59
N GLY A 59 4.52 -8.96 -16.91
CA GLY A 59 4.61 -8.96 -15.46
C GLY A 59 3.93 -7.77 -14.79
N ALA A 60 3.87 -6.61 -15.46
CA ALA A 60 3.15 -5.43 -14.97
C ALA A 60 1.63 -5.50 -15.27
N LEU A 61 1.23 -6.09 -16.40
CA LEU A 61 -0.17 -6.16 -16.82
C LEU A 61 -1.03 -7.06 -15.93
N VAL A 62 -0.50 -8.23 -15.53
CA VAL A 62 -1.28 -9.22 -14.76
C VAL A 62 -1.71 -8.69 -13.38
N PRO A 63 -0.81 -8.15 -12.53
CA PRO A 63 -1.20 -7.60 -11.22
C PRO A 63 -2.17 -6.43 -11.36
N ALA A 64 -1.96 -5.54 -12.34
CA ALA A 64 -2.83 -4.38 -12.55
C ALA A 64 -4.28 -4.78 -12.83
N ALA A 65 -4.48 -5.81 -13.67
CA ALA A 65 -5.82 -6.33 -13.99
C ALA A 65 -6.51 -6.93 -12.76
N ILE A 66 -5.79 -7.77 -11.99
CA ILE A 66 -6.35 -8.43 -10.79
C ILE A 66 -6.69 -7.39 -9.71
N MET A 67 -5.84 -6.38 -9.49
CA MET A 67 -6.08 -5.30 -8.54
C MET A 67 -7.34 -4.49 -8.88
N SER A 68 -7.56 -4.18 -10.17
CA SER A 68 -8.78 -3.49 -10.61
C SER A 68 -10.05 -4.32 -10.36
N ILE A 69 -9.99 -5.62 -10.62
CA ILE A 69 -11.11 -6.54 -10.35
C ILE A 69 -11.37 -6.64 -8.85
N ALA A 70 -10.32 -6.75 -8.04
CA ALA A 70 -10.42 -6.81 -6.59
C ALA A 70 -11.05 -5.53 -6.00
N ALA A 71 -10.61 -4.35 -6.46
CA ALA A 71 -11.17 -3.07 -6.04
C ALA A 71 -12.66 -2.96 -6.39
N ALA A 72 -13.05 -3.39 -7.59
CA ALA A 72 -14.44 -3.39 -8.00
C ALA A 72 -15.30 -4.34 -7.18
N ASN A 73 -14.81 -5.55 -6.89
CA ASN A 73 -15.51 -6.52 -6.05
C ASN A 73 -15.64 -6.02 -4.61
N LEU A 74 -14.60 -5.39 -4.05
CA LEU A 74 -14.65 -4.79 -2.71
C LEU A 74 -15.70 -3.69 -2.64
N PHE A 75 -15.75 -2.79 -3.63
CA PHE A 75 -16.78 -1.76 -3.69
C PHE A 75 -18.18 -2.38 -3.80
N THR A 76 -18.38 -3.32 -4.72
CA THR A 76 -19.71 -3.90 -4.93
C THR A 76 -20.21 -4.66 -3.70
N ARG A 77 -19.34 -5.43 -3.04
CA ARG A 77 -19.74 -6.28 -1.92
C ARG A 77 -19.82 -5.55 -0.58
N ASN A 78 -18.98 -4.54 -0.35
CA ASN A 78 -18.93 -3.84 0.93
C ASN A 78 -19.67 -2.50 0.93
N ILE A 79 -19.86 -1.88 -0.23
CA ILE A 79 -20.53 -0.57 -0.34
C ILE A 79 -21.85 -0.71 -1.07
N TYR A 80 -21.84 -1.19 -2.32
CA TYR A 80 -23.03 -1.21 -3.16
C TYR A 80 -24.13 -2.11 -2.60
N LYS A 81 -23.81 -3.38 -2.29
CA LYS A 81 -24.80 -4.32 -1.77
C LYS A 81 -25.34 -3.92 -0.39
N PRO A 82 -24.51 -3.62 0.63
CA PRO A 82 -25.05 -3.38 1.98
C PRO A 82 -25.77 -2.03 2.13
N TYR A 83 -25.35 -0.99 1.40
CA TYR A 83 -25.84 0.38 1.63
C TYR A 83 -26.68 0.96 0.49
N ILE A 84 -26.47 0.52 -0.76
CA ILE A 84 -27.16 1.11 -1.93
C ILE A 84 -28.30 0.20 -2.40
N ASN A 85 -28.04 -1.11 -2.52
CA ASN A 85 -29.04 -2.07 -2.98
C ASN A 85 -28.93 -3.42 -2.24
N PRO A 86 -29.51 -3.54 -1.03
CA PRO A 86 -29.46 -4.76 -0.21
C PRO A 86 -30.03 -6.01 -0.89
N ASN A 87 -31.05 -5.83 -1.75
CA ASN A 87 -31.73 -6.92 -2.44
C ASN A 87 -31.16 -7.17 -3.86
N CYS A 88 -29.90 -6.82 -4.09
CA CYS A 88 -29.24 -7.02 -5.38
C CYS A 88 -29.11 -8.52 -5.72
N SER A 89 -29.56 -8.90 -6.93
CA SER A 89 -29.33 -10.26 -7.46
C SER A 89 -27.87 -10.46 -7.87
N THR A 90 -27.42 -11.72 -7.92
CA THR A 90 -26.04 -12.09 -8.31
C THR A 90 -25.66 -11.56 -9.70
N HIS A 91 -26.61 -11.50 -10.63
CA HIS A 91 -26.41 -10.92 -11.96
C HIS A 91 -26.11 -9.43 -11.89
N LYS A 92 -26.94 -8.66 -11.18
CA LYS A 92 -26.76 -7.21 -11.00
C LYS A 92 -25.49 -6.88 -10.22
N GLU A 93 -25.11 -7.73 -9.26
CA GLU A 93 -23.85 -7.63 -8.52
C GLU A 93 -22.65 -7.72 -9.49
N THR A 94 -22.68 -8.72 -10.38
CA THR A 94 -21.62 -8.92 -11.38
C THR A 94 -21.56 -7.79 -12.40
N GLU A 95 -22.70 -7.31 -12.88
CA GLU A 95 -22.76 -6.16 -13.80
C GLU A 95 -22.19 -4.90 -13.15
N MET A 96 -22.55 -4.63 -11.90
CA MET A 96 -22.03 -3.48 -11.17
C MET A 96 -20.52 -3.60 -10.94
N ALA A 97 -20.01 -4.77 -10.56
CA ALA A 97 -18.58 -5.00 -10.44
C ALA A 97 -17.83 -4.79 -11.77
N LYS A 98 -18.40 -5.20 -12.91
CA LYS A 98 -17.80 -4.93 -14.23
C LYS A 98 -17.76 -3.44 -14.54
N LEU A 99 -18.85 -2.72 -14.26
CA LEU A 99 -18.94 -1.27 -14.47
C LEU A 99 -17.92 -0.53 -13.61
N VAL A 100 -17.83 -0.88 -12.32
CA VAL A 100 -16.86 -0.27 -11.39
C VAL A 100 -15.43 -0.63 -11.81
N SER A 101 -15.16 -1.85 -12.27
CA SER A 101 -13.83 -2.21 -12.80
C SER A 101 -13.47 -1.36 -14.02
N LEU A 102 -14.42 -1.11 -14.93
CA LEU A 102 -14.21 -0.21 -16.07
C LEU A 102 -13.90 1.22 -15.60
N LEU A 103 -14.64 1.73 -14.62
CA LEU A 103 -14.43 3.05 -14.03
C LEU A 103 -13.04 3.16 -13.39
N VAL A 104 -12.61 2.14 -12.62
CA VAL A 104 -11.29 2.10 -12.00
C VAL A 104 -10.19 2.09 -13.06
N LYS A 105 -10.33 1.33 -14.15
CA LYS A 105 -9.37 1.31 -15.26
C LYS A 105 -9.28 2.67 -15.95
N PHE A 106 -10.41 3.31 -16.18
CA PHE A 106 -10.45 4.66 -16.75
C PHE A 106 -9.80 5.68 -15.82
N GLY A 107 -10.08 5.62 -14.52
CA GLY A 107 -9.42 6.44 -13.51
C GLY A 107 -7.91 6.24 -13.49
N ALA A 108 -7.44 4.99 -13.56
CA ALA A 108 -6.02 4.67 -13.66
C ALA A 108 -5.38 5.25 -14.94
N LEU A 109 -6.09 5.24 -16.06
CA LEU A 109 -5.64 5.86 -17.32
C LEU A 109 -5.52 7.39 -17.19
N LEU A 110 -6.48 8.04 -16.52
CA LEU A 110 -6.36 9.47 -16.24
C LEU A 110 -5.17 9.75 -15.33
N PHE A 111 -4.97 8.95 -14.28
CA PHE A 111 -3.84 9.08 -13.37
C PHE A 111 -2.48 8.99 -14.11
N ILE A 112 -2.31 8.03 -15.03
CA ILE A 112 -1.03 7.89 -15.75
C ILE A 112 -0.78 9.02 -16.77
N VAL A 113 -1.84 9.64 -17.30
CA VAL A 113 -1.73 10.76 -18.25
C VAL A 113 -1.42 12.08 -17.53
N PHE A 114 -2.05 12.32 -16.38
CA PHE A 114 -1.98 13.61 -15.69
C PHE A 114 -0.93 13.68 -14.56
N LEU A 115 -0.52 12.55 -13.98
CA LEU A 115 0.50 12.54 -12.92
C LEU A 115 1.88 12.13 -13.45
N PRO A 116 2.96 12.82 -13.05
CA PRO A 116 4.32 12.40 -13.36
C PRO A 116 4.61 10.99 -12.84
N LEU A 117 5.11 10.11 -13.71
CA LEU A 117 5.49 8.72 -13.37
C LEU A 117 6.56 8.64 -12.28
N THR A 118 7.33 9.72 -12.08
CA THR A 118 8.30 9.84 -11.00
C THR A 118 7.67 9.66 -9.61
N TYR A 119 6.36 9.91 -9.48
CA TYR A 119 5.62 9.74 -8.23
C TYR A 119 5.15 8.32 -7.92
N ALA A 120 5.32 7.36 -8.83
CA ALA A 120 4.81 5.99 -8.65
C ALA A 120 5.31 5.33 -7.35
N ILE A 121 6.59 5.53 -7.02
CA ILE A 121 7.18 5.00 -5.78
C ILE A 121 6.57 5.69 -4.57
N GLN A 122 6.41 7.02 -4.58
CA GLN A 122 5.80 7.74 -3.46
C GLN A 122 4.33 7.37 -3.28
N LEU A 123 3.56 7.18 -4.36
CA LEU A 123 2.16 6.74 -4.29
C LEU A 123 2.06 5.33 -3.70
N GLN A 124 2.97 4.42 -4.08
CA GLN A 124 3.05 3.08 -3.49
C GLN A 124 3.38 3.14 -2.00
N LEU A 125 4.35 3.98 -1.60
CA LEU A 125 4.71 4.18 -0.21
C LEU A 125 3.56 4.82 0.57
N LEU A 126 2.86 5.82 0.00
CA LEU A 126 1.68 6.41 0.61
C LEU A 126 0.57 5.36 0.80
N GLY A 127 0.29 4.55 -0.21
CA GLY A 127 -0.64 3.41 -0.10
C GLY A 127 -0.20 2.44 1.00
N GLY A 128 1.10 2.19 1.13
CA GLY A 128 1.69 1.42 2.21
C GLY A 128 1.45 2.02 3.60
N ILE A 129 1.57 3.35 3.77
CA ILE A 129 1.27 4.03 5.03
C ILE A 129 -0.19 3.78 5.43
N LEU A 130 -1.12 3.90 4.49
CA LEU A 130 -2.56 3.73 4.71
C LEU A 130 -2.91 2.28 5.08
N ILE A 131 -2.42 1.31 4.30
CA ILE A 131 -2.71 -0.11 4.52
C ILE A 131 -2.09 -0.59 5.83
N LEU A 132 -0.87 -0.15 6.16
CA LEU A 132 -0.17 -0.56 7.37
C LEU A 132 -0.95 -0.23 8.65
N GLN A 133 -1.81 0.79 8.64
CA GLN A 133 -2.66 1.12 9.80
C GLN A 133 -3.75 0.09 10.08
N THR A 134 -4.04 -0.82 9.16
CA THR A 134 -4.99 -1.91 9.39
C THR A 134 -4.33 -3.10 10.11
N LEU A 135 -3.00 -3.14 10.17
CA LEU A 135 -2.24 -4.24 10.77
C LEU A 135 -2.62 -4.50 12.24
N PRO A 136 -2.72 -3.49 13.13
CA PRO A 136 -3.09 -3.75 14.52
C PRO A 136 -4.44 -4.47 14.63
N ALA A 137 -5.44 -4.03 13.86
CA ALA A 137 -6.78 -4.62 13.86
C ALA A 137 -6.81 -6.06 13.31
N ILE A 138 -6.03 -6.34 12.25
CA ILE A 138 -5.94 -7.69 11.67
C ILE A 138 -5.19 -8.64 12.62
N VAL A 139 -4.03 -8.21 13.14
CA VAL A 139 -3.19 -9.05 14.00
C VAL A 139 -3.90 -9.31 15.33
N SER A 140 -4.52 -8.30 15.94
CA SER A 140 -5.32 -8.54 17.14
C SER A 140 -6.52 -9.43 16.84
N GLY A 141 -7.26 -9.18 15.76
CA GLY A 141 -8.42 -10.00 15.39
C GLY A 141 -8.11 -11.50 15.27
N ILE A 142 -6.89 -11.85 14.83
CA ILE A 142 -6.45 -13.24 14.66
C ILE A 142 -5.86 -13.81 15.96
N TYR A 143 -4.98 -13.08 16.65
CA TYR A 143 -4.16 -13.62 17.75
C TYR A 143 -4.63 -13.23 19.16
N THR A 144 -5.34 -12.11 19.33
CA THR A 144 -5.73 -11.60 20.65
C THR A 144 -7.01 -10.75 20.66
N ARG A 145 -7.98 -11.15 21.47
CA ARG A 145 -9.21 -10.38 21.71
C ARG A 145 -9.08 -9.29 22.78
N TRP A 146 -7.86 -8.95 23.15
CA TRP A 146 -7.63 -7.98 24.21
C TRP A 146 -8.06 -6.56 23.82
N PHE A 147 -7.95 -6.21 22.54
CA PHE A 147 -8.32 -4.89 22.03
C PHE A 147 -9.82 -4.76 21.79
N ASP A 148 -10.43 -3.67 22.25
CA ASP A 148 -11.81 -3.32 21.91
C ASP A 148 -11.89 -2.79 20.46
N ALA A 149 -12.96 -3.13 19.75
CA ALA A 149 -13.17 -2.70 18.36
C ALA A 149 -13.16 -1.17 18.19
N LYS A 150 -13.70 -0.43 19.18
CA LYS A 150 -13.71 1.04 19.17
C LYS A 150 -12.31 1.60 19.39
N ALA A 151 -11.52 0.96 20.26
CA ALA A 151 -10.13 1.35 20.50
C ALA A 151 -9.26 1.16 19.25
N LEU A 152 -9.45 0.05 18.52
CA LEU A 152 -8.76 -0.20 17.25
C LEU A 152 -9.17 0.80 16.16
N LEU A 153 -10.45 1.18 16.09
CA LEU A 153 -10.91 2.23 15.17
C LEU A 153 -10.28 3.60 15.49
N LEU A 154 -10.18 3.96 16.77
CA LEU A 154 -9.52 5.20 17.19
C LEU A 154 -8.02 5.17 16.89
N GLY A 155 -7.34 4.05 17.16
CA GLY A 155 -5.94 3.85 16.82
C GLY A 155 -5.69 3.97 15.31
N TRP A 156 -6.52 3.32 14.50
CA TRP A 156 -6.49 3.42 13.05
C TRP A 156 -6.68 4.87 12.57
N ALA A 157 -7.68 5.58 13.09
CA ALA A 157 -7.95 6.96 12.72
C ALA A 157 -6.76 7.88 13.10
N ALA A 158 -6.21 7.73 14.31
CA ALA A 158 -5.07 8.51 14.77
C ALA A 158 -3.81 8.24 13.92
N GLY A 159 -3.49 6.98 13.65
CA GLY A 159 -2.37 6.60 12.79
C GLY A 159 -2.52 7.10 11.36
N LEU A 160 -3.73 7.02 10.80
CA LEU A 160 -4.03 7.49 9.44
C LEU A 160 -3.91 9.00 9.34
N VAL A 161 -4.55 9.75 10.25
CA VAL A 161 -4.50 11.22 10.27
C VAL A 161 -3.06 11.70 10.44
N TRP A 162 -2.31 11.11 11.39
CA TRP A 162 -0.92 11.48 11.59
C TRP A 162 -0.04 11.13 10.38
N GLY A 163 -0.23 9.94 9.79
CA GLY A 163 0.53 9.51 8.61
C GLY A 163 0.31 10.41 7.40
N VAL A 164 -0.95 10.81 7.14
CA VAL A 164 -1.29 11.74 6.06
C VAL A 164 -0.73 13.14 6.35
N TRP A 165 -0.84 13.61 7.58
CA TRP A 165 -0.28 14.89 7.99
C TRP A 165 1.25 14.92 7.82
N ALA A 166 1.97 13.91 8.32
CA ALA A 166 3.42 13.81 8.15
C ALA A 166 3.84 13.71 6.67
N ALA A 167 3.07 12.99 5.84
CA ALA A 167 3.31 12.94 4.39
C ALA A 167 3.09 14.30 3.72
N SER A 168 2.10 15.08 4.18
CA SER A 168 1.81 16.43 3.66
C SER A 168 2.91 17.44 3.96
N LEU A 169 3.59 17.34 5.10
CA LEU A 169 4.75 18.19 5.44
C LEU A 169 5.90 18.03 4.44
N SER A 170 6.00 16.85 3.82
CA SER A 170 6.98 16.53 2.78
C SER A 170 6.47 16.83 1.37
N GLY A 171 5.28 17.42 1.24
CA GLY A 171 4.56 17.61 -0.02
C GLY A 171 4.25 16.28 -0.73
N PHE A 172 4.14 15.17 0.01
CA PHE A 172 4.03 13.80 -0.52
C PHE A 172 5.23 13.33 -1.37
N LYS A 173 6.35 14.06 -1.37
CA LYS A 173 7.54 13.76 -2.19
C LYS A 173 8.54 12.85 -1.49
N ALA A 174 8.49 12.78 -0.17
CA ALA A 174 9.32 11.92 0.66
C ALA A 174 8.45 11.10 1.62
N SER A 175 8.83 9.83 1.80
CA SER A 175 8.16 8.91 2.73
C SER A 175 9.02 8.58 3.96
N GLY A 176 10.24 9.14 4.01
CA GLY A 176 11.10 9.12 5.18
C GLY A 176 10.92 10.41 5.97
N TYR A 177 10.77 10.29 7.29
CA TYR A 177 10.69 11.41 8.21
C TYR A 177 11.82 11.30 9.23
N GLY A 178 12.62 12.35 9.35
CA GLY A 178 13.62 12.50 10.41
C GLY A 178 12.93 12.99 11.66
N LEU A 179 12.63 12.10 12.60
CA LEU A 179 12.05 12.51 13.87
C LEU A 179 13.18 13.14 14.71
N HIS A 180 13.08 14.44 14.99
CA HIS A 180 14.03 15.17 15.82
C HIS A 180 13.59 15.08 17.28
N ILE A 181 14.20 14.18 18.06
CA ILE A 181 13.96 14.06 19.51
C ILE A 181 15.29 14.28 20.24
N ALA A 182 15.30 15.20 21.21
CA ALA A 182 16.42 15.43 22.13
C ALA A 182 17.81 15.58 21.45
N GLY A 183 17.85 16.22 20.27
CA GLY A 183 19.09 16.44 19.51
C GLY A 183 19.53 15.29 18.61
N MET A 184 18.82 14.16 18.58
CA MET A 184 19.06 13.05 17.66
C MET A 184 18.00 13.01 16.55
N VAL A 185 18.44 12.75 15.32
CA VAL A 185 17.57 12.54 14.16
C VAL A 185 17.41 11.04 13.95
N ILE A 186 16.19 10.53 14.11
CA ILE A 186 15.87 9.14 13.76
C ILE A 186 15.18 9.15 12.39
N PRO A 187 15.89 8.85 11.29
CA PRO A 187 15.25 8.70 10.00
C PRO A 187 14.50 7.38 9.96
N ALA A 188 13.17 7.42 9.84
CA ALA A 188 12.40 6.22 9.58
C ALA A 188 11.26 6.49 8.60
N TYR A 189 10.69 5.40 8.09
CA TYR A 189 9.52 5.42 7.24
C TYR A 189 8.31 5.96 8.01
N ILE A 190 7.58 6.93 7.45
CA ILE A 190 6.42 7.57 8.08
C ILE A 190 5.39 6.52 8.55
N GLY A 191 5.18 5.47 7.75
CA GLY A 191 4.23 4.42 8.09
C GLY A 191 4.57 3.69 9.40
N LEU A 192 5.87 3.57 9.73
CA LEU A 192 6.31 2.94 10.97
C LEU A 192 5.98 3.82 12.19
N TYR A 193 6.23 5.13 12.10
CA TYR A 193 5.83 6.06 13.16
C TYR A 193 4.32 6.11 13.36
N ALA A 194 3.57 6.17 12.24
CA ALA A 194 2.11 6.14 12.27
C ALA A 194 1.58 4.85 12.92
N LEU A 195 2.22 3.71 12.64
CA LEU A 195 1.88 2.42 13.24
C LEU A 195 2.13 2.41 14.76
N VAL A 196 3.25 2.98 15.22
CA VAL A 196 3.52 3.11 16.66
C VAL A 196 2.45 3.95 17.34
N ILE A 197 2.06 5.09 16.74
CA ILE A 197 0.98 5.94 17.26
C ILE A 197 -0.34 5.16 17.31
N ASN A 198 -0.67 4.43 16.25
CA ASN A 198 -1.87 3.60 16.18
C ASN A 198 -1.91 2.57 17.34
N PHE A 199 -0.82 1.83 17.55
CA PHE A 199 -0.71 0.88 18.66
C PHE A 199 -0.85 1.55 20.02
N VAL A 200 -0.16 2.66 20.26
CA VAL A 200 -0.23 3.39 21.54
C VAL A 200 -1.65 3.87 21.80
N VAL A 201 -2.30 4.48 20.81
CA VAL A 201 -3.68 4.96 20.93
C VAL A 201 -4.64 3.79 21.16
N ALA A 202 -4.49 2.68 20.44
CA ALA A 202 -5.31 1.49 20.62
C ALA A 202 -5.16 0.89 22.02
N ILE A 203 -3.93 0.82 22.55
CA ILE A 203 -3.65 0.33 23.91
C ILE A 203 -4.32 1.23 24.95
N VAL A 204 -4.07 2.54 24.88
CA VAL A 204 -4.60 3.51 25.85
C VAL A 204 -6.12 3.54 25.79
N ALA A 205 -6.71 3.59 24.59
CA ALA A 205 -8.16 3.60 24.41
C ALA A 205 -8.79 2.30 24.93
N THR A 206 -8.15 1.14 24.75
CA THR A 206 -8.64 -0.14 25.29
C THR A 206 -8.67 -0.11 26.82
N LEU A 207 -7.61 0.38 27.47
CA LEU A 207 -7.54 0.51 28.92
C LEU A 207 -8.63 1.45 29.46
N VAL A 208 -8.83 2.60 28.79
CA VAL A 208 -9.87 3.58 29.17
C VAL A 208 -11.27 3.01 28.98
N ILE A 209 -11.55 2.37 27.85
CA ILE A 209 -12.87 1.74 27.59
C ILE A 209 -13.15 0.61 28.59
N GLY A 210 -12.13 -0.17 28.94
CA GLY A 210 -12.21 -1.19 29.99
C GLY A 210 -12.52 -0.59 31.36
N ALA A 211 -11.85 0.49 31.75
CA ALA A 211 -12.08 1.18 33.01
C ALA A 211 -13.47 1.82 33.09
N LEU A 212 -14.02 2.28 31.96
CA LEU A 212 -15.37 2.85 31.87
C LEU A 212 -16.49 1.80 31.74
N GLY A 213 -16.16 0.51 31.75
CA GLY A 213 -17.15 -0.57 31.64
C GLY A 213 -17.85 -0.67 30.28
N MET A 214 -17.35 0.02 29.25
CA MET A 214 -17.94 0.05 27.90
C MET A 214 -17.35 -1.04 26.97
N ALA A 215 -16.51 -1.92 27.50
CA ALA A 215 -15.81 -2.95 26.74
C ALA A 215 -16.77 -4.00 26.18
N ASN A 216 -16.69 -4.25 24.88
CA ASN A 216 -17.54 -5.23 24.22
C ASN A 216 -16.93 -6.63 24.39
N LYS A 217 -17.45 -7.42 25.34
CA LYS A 217 -16.96 -8.77 25.68
C LYS A 217 -17.77 -9.92 25.06
N GLN A 218 -18.72 -9.63 24.17
CA GLN A 218 -19.56 -10.68 23.59
C GLN A 218 -18.75 -11.51 22.60
N ASP A 219 -18.49 -12.76 23.00
CA ASP A 219 -17.95 -13.78 22.13
C ASP A 219 -19.08 -14.39 21.31
N ALA A 220 -19.08 -14.15 19.99
CA ALA A 220 -20.04 -14.73 19.06
C ALA A 220 -19.55 -16.07 18.47
N THR A 221 -18.35 -16.53 18.83
CA THR A 221 -17.84 -17.81 18.34
C THR A 221 -18.49 -18.97 19.05
N VAL A 222 -18.86 -19.97 18.27
CA VAL A 222 -19.46 -21.22 18.75
C VAL A 222 -18.42 -22.33 18.64
N ALA A 223 -18.55 -23.38 19.46
CA ALA A 223 -17.61 -24.50 19.48
C ALA A 223 -17.36 -25.12 18.08
N ALA A 224 -18.33 -25.03 17.17
CA ALA A 224 -18.22 -25.49 15.79
C ALA A 224 -17.21 -24.69 14.95
N ASP A 225 -16.92 -23.42 15.29
CA ASP A 225 -15.94 -22.58 14.57
C ASP A 225 -14.48 -23.01 14.82
N TYR A 226 -14.26 -23.85 15.83
CA TYR A 226 -12.94 -24.33 16.25
C TYR A 226 -12.68 -25.79 15.85
N ALA A 227 -13.70 -26.50 15.35
CA ALA A 227 -13.58 -27.86 14.84
C ALA A 227 -13.18 -27.79 13.35
N GLY A 228 -11.88 -27.62 13.11
CA GLY A 228 -11.26 -27.82 11.79
C GLY A 228 -11.19 -29.29 11.41
#